data_AF-A0AAE3QYB4-F1
#
_entry.id   AF-A0AAE3QYB4-F1
#
_cell.length_a   1.000
_cell.length_b   1.000
_cell.length_c   1.000
_cell.angle_alpha   90.00
_cell.angle_beta   90.00
_cell.angle_gamma   90.00
#
_symmetry.space_group_name_H-M   'P 1'
#
loop_
_entity.id
_entity.type
_entity.pdbx_description
1 polymer ?
#
loop_
_entity_poly.entity_id
_entity_poly.type
_entity_poly.pdbx_seq_one_letter_code
_entity_poly.pdbx_strand_id
1 'polypeptide(L)'
;MKKLLFLLIWLPQLLIAQEIKSITSDEWNQLVDYLDQEQWEEASKTSFGYLNRLSKEEQELDQAAMLRYMYLLSQSGMMNDRKLSKDEAFKNVKEFKGKTLILPGHPLETKQGFNVIHPANNRADTLMITQSNHKATNILCFEYVILEKKLTMAEFEMLKGKIGRVKGKLKSIHVHGNFLPRFQLFITKATMEVE
;
A
#
# COMPACT_ATOMS: atom_id res chain seq x y z
N MET A 1 -45.82 -40.84 39.00
CA MET A 1 -45.52 -40.65 37.56
C MET A 1 -44.81 -39.32 37.37
N LYS A 2 -43.65 -39.37 36.69
CA LYS A 2 -42.91 -38.28 36.02
C LYS A 2 -42.47 -37.06 36.87
N LYS A 3 -41.27 -37.17 37.47
CA LYS A 3 -40.38 -36.03 37.70
C LYS A 3 -39.69 -35.71 36.36
N LEU A 4 -39.92 -34.53 35.79
CA LEU A 4 -39.14 -34.06 34.64
C LEU A 4 -38.12 -33.03 35.15
N LEU A 5 -36.85 -33.43 35.21
CA LEU A 5 -35.73 -32.52 35.36
C LEU A 5 -35.64 -31.66 34.10
N PHE A 6 -35.86 -30.34 34.24
CA PHE A 6 -35.41 -29.37 33.25
C PHE A 6 -34.02 -28.86 33.68
N LEU A 7 -32.98 -29.54 33.20
CA LEU A 7 -31.60 -29.08 33.27
C LEU A 7 -31.40 -28.11 32.10
N LEU A 8 -31.67 -26.83 32.34
CA LEU A 8 -31.35 -25.76 31.40
C LEU A 8 -29.82 -25.61 31.38
N ILE A 9 -29.22 -26.12 30.32
CA ILE A 9 -27.80 -25.98 30.02
C ILE A 9 -27.55 -24.50 29.76
N TRP A 10 -27.06 -23.81 30.78
CA TRP A 10 -26.42 -22.50 30.67
C TRP A 10 -25.10 -22.74 29.93
N LEU A 11 -25.14 -22.63 28.60
CA LEU A 11 -23.95 -22.67 27.76
C LEU A 11 -23.50 -21.20 27.63
N PRO A 12 -22.53 -20.71 28.43
CA PRO A 12 -21.95 -19.42 28.16
C PRO A 12 -21.29 -19.57 26.79
N GLN A 13 -21.82 -18.85 25.79
CA GLN A 13 -21.10 -18.62 24.55
C GLN A 13 -19.84 -17.85 24.94
N LEU A 14 -18.76 -18.58 25.21
CA LEU A 14 -17.40 -18.08 25.20
C LEU A 14 -17.15 -17.53 23.80
N LEU A 15 -17.56 -16.28 23.58
CA LEU A 15 -16.97 -15.39 22.60
C LEU A 15 -15.50 -15.25 23.03
N ILE A 16 -14.68 -16.19 22.56
CA ILE A 16 -13.24 -15.97 22.48
C ILE A 16 -13.12 -14.81 21.51
N ALA A 17 -13.01 -13.59 22.03
CA ALA A 17 -12.49 -12.47 21.28
C ALA A 17 -11.08 -12.92 20.87
N GLN A 18 -10.93 -13.35 19.62
CA GLN A 18 -9.61 -13.51 19.06
C GLN A 18 -8.98 -12.11 19.11
N GLU A 19 -7.98 -11.94 19.98
CA GLU A 19 -7.12 -10.77 19.92
C GLU A 19 -6.49 -10.77 18.53
N ILE A 20 -7.00 -9.89 17.67
CA ILE A 20 -6.40 -9.54 16.39
C ILE A 20 -4.95 -9.19 16.73
N LYS A 21 -3.99 -9.92 16.15
CA LYS A 21 -2.56 -9.61 16.32
C LYS A 21 -2.25 -8.40 15.46
N SER A 22 -2.70 -7.25 15.95
CA SER A 22 -2.42 -5.96 15.35
C SER A 22 -0.94 -5.63 15.52
N ILE A 23 -0.39 -4.97 14.49
CA ILE A 23 0.95 -4.40 14.55
C ILE A 23 0.89 -3.23 15.52
N THR A 24 1.79 -3.20 16.49
CA THR A 24 1.79 -2.15 17.52
C THR A 24 2.24 -0.81 16.95
N SER A 25 1.94 0.28 17.63
CA SER A 25 2.39 1.62 17.21
C SER A 25 3.93 1.71 17.11
N ASP A 26 4.65 1.06 18.02
CA ASP A 26 6.12 1.06 18.01
C ASP A 26 6.67 0.29 16.81
N GLU A 27 6.05 -0.85 16.46
CA GLU A 27 6.39 -1.62 15.27
C GLU A 27 6.14 -0.81 13.99
N TRP A 28 5.04 -0.05 13.93
CA TRP A 28 4.76 0.85 12.82
C TRP A 28 5.78 1.97 12.72
N ASN A 29 6.09 2.64 13.82
CA ASN A 29 7.06 3.73 13.86
C ASN A 29 8.44 3.24 13.40
N GLN A 30 8.89 2.08 13.89
CA GLN A 30 10.15 1.48 13.46
C GLN A 30 10.19 1.21 11.96
N LEU A 31 9.11 0.66 11.38
CA LEU A 31 9.05 0.41 9.94
C LEU A 31 9.07 1.71 9.13
N VAL A 32 8.39 2.76 9.61
CA VAL A 32 8.43 4.09 9.00
C VAL A 32 9.83 4.69 9.08
N ASP A 33 10.51 4.57 10.22
CA ASP A 33 11.89 5.05 10.40
C ASP A 33 12.85 4.38 9.41
N TYR A 34 12.70 3.07 9.16
CA TYR A 34 13.50 2.39 8.14
C TYR A 34 13.25 2.92 6.74
N LEU A 35 12.00 3.25 6.39
CA LEU A 35 11.68 3.82 5.08
C LEU A 35 12.22 5.25 4.94
N ASP A 36 12.10 6.07 5.98
CA ASP A 36 12.57 7.46 6.02
C ASP A 36 14.11 7.56 5.93
N GLN A 37 14.81 6.61 6.55
CA GLN A 37 16.27 6.51 6.48
C GLN A 37 16.76 5.78 5.22
N GLU A 38 15.87 5.41 4.29
CA GLU A 38 16.19 4.65 3.08
C GLU A 38 16.89 3.29 3.39
N GLN A 39 16.62 2.71 4.56
CA GLN A 39 17.10 1.39 4.99
C GLN A 39 16.23 0.29 4.37
N TRP A 40 16.34 0.16 3.04
CA TRP A 40 15.42 -0.64 2.23
C TRP A 40 15.39 -2.12 2.57
N GLU A 41 16.52 -2.68 3.02
CA GLU A 41 16.62 -4.10 3.34
C GLU A 41 15.86 -4.42 4.65
N GLU A 42 16.05 -3.58 5.66
CA GLU A 42 15.37 -3.63 6.95
C GLU A 42 13.87 -3.35 6.79
N ALA A 43 13.49 -2.34 6.01
CA ALA A 43 12.10 -2.03 5.70
C ALA A 43 11.43 -3.19 4.93
N SER A 44 12.13 -3.79 3.96
CA SER A 44 11.66 -4.96 3.21
C SER A 44 11.43 -6.17 4.12
N LYS A 45 12.43 -6.54 4.93
CA LYS A 45 12.32 -7.67 5.87
C LYS A 45 11.20 -7.46 6.88
N THR A 46 11.12 -6.25 7.44
CA THR A 46 10.16 -5.91 8.50
C THR A 46 8.74 -5.89 7.97
N SER A 47 8.47 -5.18 6.86
CA SER A 47 7.13 -5.12 6.26
C SER A 47 6.60 -6.50 5.84
N PHE A 48 7.44 -7.35 5.23
CA PHE A 48 7.04 -8.71 4.87
C PHE A 48 6.87 -9.63 6.10
N GLY A 49 7.74 -9.49 7.09
CA GLY A 49 7.63 -10.20 8.36
C GLY A 49 6.32 -9.89 9.08
N TYR A 50 5.94 -8.62 9.13
CA TYR A 50 4.66 -8.19 9.68
C TYR A 50 3.48 -8.71 8.85
N LEU A 51 3.55 -8.64 7.52
CA LEU A 51 2.50 -9.16 6.64
C LEU A 51 2.25 -10.67 6.86
N ASN A 52 3.30 -11.46 7.07
CA ASN A 52 3.21 -12.91 7.29
C ASN A 52 2.75 -13.29 8.71
N ARG A 53 2.79 -12.36 9.68
CA ARG A 53 2.23 -12.57 11.01
C ARG A 53 0.72 -12.49 11.03
N LEU A 54 0.13 -11.79 10.06
CA LEU A 54 -1.31 -11.60 9.94
C LEU A 54 -2.00 -12.88 9.48
N SER A 55 -3.16 -13.17 10.06
CA SER A 55 -4.08 -14.21 9.59
C SER A 55 -4.55 -13.95 8.17
N LYS A 56 -5.18 -14.94 7.53
CA LYS A 56 -5.71 -14.78 6.17
C LYS A 56 -6.78 -13.69 6.11
N GLU A 57 -7.60 -13.60 7.15
CA GLU A 57 -8.64 -12.59 7.30
C GLU A 57 -8.05 -11.20 7.50
N GLU A 58 -7.02 -11.08 8.36
CA GLU A 58 -6.31 -9.82 8.63
C GLU A 58 -5.54 -9.32 7.40
N GLN A 59 -5.10 -10.23 6.52
CA GLN A 59 -4.45 -9.87 5.27
C GLN A 59 -5.37 -9.16 4.27
N GLU A 60 -6.68 -9.18 4.47
CA GLU A 60 -7.63 -8.42 3.64
C GLU A 60 -7.95 -7.04 4.21
N LEU A 61 -7.38 -6.69 5.38
CA LEU A 61 -7.55 -5.38 6.04
C LEU A 61 -6.50 -4.34 5.61
N ASP A 62 -6.72 -3.11 6.03
CA ASP A 62 -5.95 -1.94 5.60
C ASP A 62 -4.49 -1.98 6.04
N GLN A 63 -4.20 -2.53 7.23
CA GLN A 63 -2.82 -2.76 7.68
C GLN A 63 -2.02 -3.60 6.68
N ALA A 64 -2.60 -4.68 6.15
CA ALA A 64 -1.93 -5.53 5.19
C ALA A 64 -1.76 -4.83 3.84
N ALA A 65 -2.70 -3.97 3.44
CA ALA A 65 -2.60 -3.17 2.24
C ALA A 65 -1.46 -2.14 2.31
N MET A 66 -1.26 -1.52 3.48
CA MET A 66 -0.13 -0.62 3.74
C MET A 66 1.22 -1.37 3.73
N LEU A 67 1.30 -2.51 4.43
CA LEU A 67 2.53 -3.33 4.47
C LEU A 67 2.96 -3.80 3.08
N ARG A 68 2.00 -4.21 2.23
CA ARG A 68 2.29 -4.60 0.84
C ARG A 68 2.93 -3.46 0.07
N TYR A 69 2.40 -2.25 0.22
CA TYR A 69 2.98 -1.08 -0.44
C TYR A 69 4.37 -0.75 0.09
N MET A 70 4.57 -0.76 1.41
CA MET A 70 5.88 -0.55 2.03
C MET A 70 6.92 -1.58 1.55
N TYR A 71 6.52 -2.86 1.44
CA TYR A 71 7.37 -3.90 0.89
C TYR A 71 7.71 -3.64 -0.58
N LEU A 72 6.71 -3.33 -1.43
CA LEU A 72 6.90 -2.96 -2.84
C LEU A 72 7.91 -1.80 -2.98
N LEU A 73 7.75 -0.75 -2.18
CA LEU A 73 8.62 0.40 -2.21
C LEU A 73 10.07 0.03 -1.83
N SER A 74 10.22 -0.75 -0.75
CA SER A 74 11.51 -1.25 -0.27
C SER A 74 12.22 -2.12 -1.32
N GLN A 75 11.48 -3.00 -1.99
CA GLN A 75 12.01 -3.83 -3.08
C GLN A 75 12.53 -2.96 -4.24
N SER A 76 11.85 -1.85 -4.54
CA SER A 76 12.32 -0.91 -5.55
C SER A 76 13.55 -0.10 -5.11
N GLY A 77 13.63 0.28 -3.84
CA GLY A 77 14.81 0.89 -3.24
C GLY A 77 16.04 -0.01 -3.34
N MET A 78 15.91 -1.28 -2.93
CA MET A 78 16.97 -2.28 -3.08
C MET A 78 17.38 -2.51 -4.54
N MET A 79 16.43 -2.44 -5.48
CA MET A 79 16.71 -2.56 -6.90
C MET A 79 17.48 -1.34 -7.45
N ASN A 80 17.16 -0.12 -7.00
CA ASN A 80 17.92 1.10 -7.32
C ASN A 80 19.35 1.06 -6.76
N ASP A 81 19.50 0.55 -5.53
CA ASP A 81 20.79 0.36 -4.87
C ASP A 81 21.59 -0.84 -5.42
N ARG A 82 21.04 -1.54 -6.42
CA ARG A 82 21.64 -2.73 -7.05
C ARG A 82 21.87 -3.90 -6.08
N LYS A 83 21.15 -3.91 -4.96
CA LYS A 83 21.11 -5.03 -4.01
C LYS A 83 20.21 -6.17 -4.50
N LEU A 84 19.29 -5.88 -5.42
CA LEU A 84 18.45 -6.87 -6.10
C LEU A 84 18.47 -6.67 -7.60
N SER A 85 18.45 -7.78 -8.35
CA SER A 85 18.15 -7.74 -9.79
C SER A 85 16.67 -7.44 -10.04
N LYS A 86 16.35 -7.05 -11.28
CA LYS A 86 14.96 -6.81 -11.72
C LYS A 86 14.07 -8.04 -11.56
N ASP A 87 14.61 -9.22 -11.87
CA ASP A 87 13.86 -10.48 -11.83
C ASP A 87 13.59 -10.93 -10.39
N GLU A 88 14.58 -10.76 -9.50
CA GLU A 88 14.41 -11.02 -8.07
C GLU A 88 13.38 -10.08 -7.44
N ALA A 89 13.52 -8.77 -7.68
CA ALA A 89 12.59 -7.77 -7.18
C ALA A 89 11.16 -8.05 -7.67
N PHE A 90 10.97 -8.37 -8.95
CA PHE A 90 9.65 -8.73 -9.49
C PHE A 90 9.11 -10.03 -8.89
N LYS A 91 9.93 -11.07 -8.77
CA LYS A 91 9.54 -12.36 -8.18
C LYS A 91 9.02 -12.20 -6.76
N ASN A 92 9.61 -11.30 -5.98
CA ASN A 92 9.24 -11.04 -4.60
C ASN A 92 7.86 -10.40 -4.47
N VAL A 93 7.42 -9.62 -5.46
CA VAL A 93 6.21 -8.79 -5.35
C VAL A 93 5.04 -9.25 -6.23
N LYS A 94 5.29 -10.13 -7.22
CA LYS A 94 4.27 -10.55 -8.20
C LYS A 94 2.99 -11.13 -7.60
N GLU A 95 3.09 -11.76 -6.42
CA GLU A 95 1.97 -12.36 -5.69
C GLU A 95 0.99 -11.31 -5.13
N PHE A 96 1.37 -10.04 -5.10
CA PHE A 96 0.47 -8.95 -4.68
C PHE A 96 -0.51 -8.53 -5.78
N LYS A 97 -0.39 -9.08 -6.99
CA LYS A 97 -1.39 -8.87 -8.05
C LYS A 97 -2.79 -9.28 -7.55
N GLY A 98 -3.75 -8.39 -7.74
CA GLY A 98 -5.13 -8.54 -7.28
C GLY A 98 -5.37 -8.18 -5.81
N LYS A 99 -4.31 -7.91 -5.04
CA LYS A 99 -4.43 -7.47 -3.64
C LYS A 99 -4.68 -5.97 -3.54
N THR A 100 -5.24 -5.55 -2.41
CA THR A 100 -5.42 -4.13 -2.10
C THR A 100 -4.09 -3.52 -1.70
N LEU A 101 -3.83 -2.31 -2.18
CA LEU A 101 -2.76 -1.43 -1.71
C LEU A 101 -3.39 -0.16 -1.13
N ILE A 102 -2.72 0.40 -0.12
CA ILE A 102 -2.95 1.76 0.36
C ILE A 102 -1.63 2.51 0.24
N LEU A 103 -1.67 3.61 -0.51
CA LEU A 103 -0.52 4.48 -0.73
C LEU A 103 -0.39 5.50 0.43
N PRO A 104 0.81 6.05 0.69
CA PRO A 104 0.95 7.17 1.61
C PRO A 104 0.16 8.39 1.11
N GLY A 105 -0.09 9.32 2.03
CA GLY A 105 -0.74 10.58 1.67
C GLY A 105 0.21 11.46 0.86
N HIS A 106 -0.30 12.06 -0.21
CA HIS A 106 0.47 12.97 -1.08
C HIS A 106 -0.30 14.26 -1.36
N PRO A 107 0.40 15.40 -1.56
CA PRO A 107 -0.26 16.59 -2.05
C PRO A 107 -0.87 16.35 -3.43
N LEU A 108 -2.05 16.92 -3.68
CA LEU A 108 -2.63 16.96 -5.02
C LEU A 108 -2.10 18.18 -5.78
N GLU A 109 -1.53 17.94 -6.97
CA GLU A 109 -1.00 18.97 -7.86
C GLU A 109 -1.47 18.77 -9.29
N THR A 110 -1.67 19.87 -10.02
CA THR A 110 -2.12 19.80 -11.41
C THR A 110 -0.98 19.64 -12.40
N LYS A 111 0.25 19.85 -11.94
CA LYS A 111 1.49 19.61 -12.68
C LYS A 111 2.19 18.38 -12.14
N GLN A 112 2.90 17.68 -13.02
CA GLN A 112 3.75 16.56 -12.64
C GLN A 112 4.84 17.03 -11.67
N GLY A 113 5.11 16.19 -10.66
CA GLY A 113 6.17 16.36 -9.68
C GLY A 113 6.51 15.03 -9.00
N PHE A 114 7.49 15.05 -8.10
CA PHE A 114 7.82 13.91 -7.25
C PHE A 114 6.93 13.89 -6.02
N ASN A 115 6.50 12.68 -5.61
CA ASN A 115 5.72 12.43 -4.40
C ASN A 115 4.44 13.29 -4.31
N VAL A 116 3.82 13.57 -5.45
CA VAL A 116 2.52 14.27 -5.57
C VAL A 116 1.56 13.43 -6.41
N ILE A 117 0.27 13.55 -6.11
CA ILE A 117 -0.80 13.01 -6.94
C ILE A 117 -1.12 14.05 -8.01
N HIS A 118 -1.03 13.67 -9.29
CA HIS A 118 -1.42 14.55 -10.39
C HIS A 118 -2.18 13.80 -11.49
N PRO A 119 -2.97 14.48 -12.34
CA PRO A 119 -3.62 13.84 -13.47
C PRO A 119 -2.58 13.32 -14.48
N ALA A 120 -2.73 12.08 -14.93
CA ALA A 120 -1.91 11.50 -15.97
C ALA A 120 -2.39 12.02 -17.34
N ASN A 121 -1.48 12.57 -18.16
CA ASN A 121 -1.80 13.07 -19.50
C ASN A 121 -3.01 14.03 -19.54
N ASN A 122 -3.16 14.89 -18.51
CA ASN A 122 -4.29 15.81 -18.35
C ASN A 122 -5.68 15.13 -18.27
N ARG A 123 -5.73 13.88 -17.82
CA ARG A 123 -6.97 13.15 -17.57
C ARG A 123 -7.15 12.90 -16.07
N ALA A 124 -8.13 13.55 -15.46
CA ALA A 124 -8.44 13.36 -14.03
C ALA A 124 -9.03 11.97 -13.69
N ASP A 125 -9.36 11.14 -14.69
CA ASP A 125 -9.79 9.75 -14.46
C ASP A 125 -8.63 8.76 -14.29
N THR A 126 -7.40 9.19 -14.55
CA THR A 126 -6.18 8.44 -14.28
C THR A 126 -5.20 9.35 -13.55
N LEU A 127 -4.91 9.07 -12.29
CA LEU A 127 -3.92 9.81 -11.54
C LEU A 127 -2.56 9.12 -11.68
N MET A 128 -1.50 9.90 -11.52
CA MET A 128 -0.13 9.43 -11.51
C MET A 128 0.59 9.98 -10.28
N ILE A 129 1.41 9.13 -9.66
CA ILE A 129 2.38 9.52 -8.65
C ILE A 129 3.75 9.06 -9.15
N THR A 130 4.73 9.96 -9.11
CA THR A 130 6.13 9.59 -9.30
C THR A 130 6.79 9.53 -7.93
N GLN A 131 6.85 8.33 -7.36
CA GLN A 131 7.47 8.12 -6.05
C GLN A 131 8.99 8.13 -6.19
N SER A 132 9.65 8.98 -5.41
CA SER A 132 11.10 9.09 -5.37
C SER A 132 11.64 8.87 -3.96
N ASN A 133 12.95 8.75 -3.87
CA ASN A 133 13.65 8.87 -2.60
C ASN A 133 13.66 10.34 -2.10
N HIS A 134 14.15 10.62 -0.89
CA HIS A 134 14.05 11.95 -0.26
C HIS A 134 14.77 13.04 -1.06
N LYS A 135 15.90 12.70 -1.68
CA LYS A 135 16.69 13.62 -2.50
C LYS A 135 16.17 13.75 -3.94
N ALA A 136 15.11 13.03 -4.30
CA ALA A 136 14.56 12.96 -5.65
C ALA A 136 15.59 12.59 -6.74
N THR A 137 16.62 11.83 -6.37
CA THR A 137 17.67 11.36 -7.29
C THR A 137 17.31 10.02 -7.91
N ASN A 138 16.54 9.21 -7.18
CA ASN A 138 16.07 7.90 -7.62
C ASN A 138 14.55 7.89 -7.70
N ILE A 139 14.02 7.49 -8.86
CA ILE A 139 12.59 7.19 -9.00
C ILE A 139 12.41 5.74 -8.56
N LEU A 140 11.68 5.55 -7.47
CA LEU A 140 11.38 4.24 -6.92
C LEU A 140 10.19 3.63 -7.66
N CYS A 141 9.15 4.42 -7.95
CA CYS A 141 7.94 3.88 -8.55
C CYS A 141 7.21 4.91 -9.41
N PHE A 142 6.55 4.43 -10.46
CA PHE A 142 5.43 5.14 -11.06
C PHE A 142 4.14 4.42 -10.69
N GLU A 143 3.21 5.13 -10.05
CA GLU A 143 1.90 4.60 -9.69
C GLU A 143 0.86 5.23 -10.60
N TYR A 144 0.16 4.40 -11.37
CA TYR A 144 -0.96 4.81 -12.21
C TYR A 144 -2.26 4.35 -11.54
N VAL A 145 -3.10 5.29 -11.16
CA VAL A 145 -4.28 5.05 -10.34
C VAL A 145 -5.54 5.37 -11.16
N ILE A 146 -6.38 4.37 -11.38
CA ILE A 146 -7.69 4.54 -12.03
C ILE A 146 -8.76 4.56 -10.94
N LEU A 147 -9.34 5.75 -10.73
CA LEU A 147 -10.40 5.96 -9.76
C LEU A 147 -11.70 5.27 -10.19
N GLU A 148 -12.40 4.66 -9.23
CA GLU A 148 -13.73 4.09 -9.46
C GLU A 148 -14.77 5.20 -9.69
N LYS A 149 -14.73 6.24 -8.86
CA LYS A 149 -15.43 7.50 -9.11
C LYS A 149 -14.50 8.47 -9.84
N LYS A 150 -14.77 8.69 -11.12
CA LYS A 150 -14.00 9.63 -11.94
C LYS A 150 -14.15 11.05 -11.40
N LEU A 151 -13.05 11.79 -11.40
CA LEU A 151 -13.05 13.24 -11.21
C LEU A 151 -12.97 13.92 -12.57
N THR A 152 -13.59 15.09 -12.66
CA THR A 152 -13.33 16.08 -13.71
C THR A 152 -12.07 16.87 -13.37
N MET A 153 -11.47 17.52 -14.38
CA MET A 153 -10.32 18.41 -14.13
C MET A 153 -10.67 19.59 -13.22
N ALA A 154 -11.91 20.11 -13.32
CA ALA A 154 -12.38 21.19 -12.45
C ALA A 154 -12.48 20.73 -10.99
N GLU A 155 -13.02 19.53 -10.74
CA GLU A 155 -13.03 18.94 -9.40
C GLU A 155 -11.63 18.72 -8.86
N PHE A 156 -10.71 18.23 -9.69
CA PHE A 156 -9.33 18.02 -9.27
C PHE A 156 -8.63 19.34 -8.89
N GLU A 157 -8.81 20.41 -9.69
CA GLU A 157 -8.21 21.71 -9.39
C GLU A 157 -8.68 22.28 -8.04
N MET A 158 -9.95 22.05 -7.66
CA MET A 158 -10.47 22.45 -6.34
C MET A 158 -9.83 21.71 -5.17
N LEU A 159 -9.17 20.57 -5.43
CA LEU A 159 -8.49 19.76 -4.41
C LEU A 159 -6.99 20.06 -4.34
N LYS A 160 -6.46 20.95 -5.19
CA LYS A 160 -5.04 21.27 -5.24
C LYS A 160 -4.51 21.73 -3.87
N GLY A 161 -3.33 21.23 -3.49
CA GLY A 161 -2.66 21.51 -2.23
C GLY A 161 -3.20 20.72 -1.03
N LYS A 162 -4.33 20.02 -1.17
CA LYS A 162 -4.81 19.07 -0.15
C LYS A 162 -3.99 17.78 -0.16
N ILE A 163 -4.10 17.00 0.91
CA ILE A 163 -3.46 15.69 1.00
C ILE A 163 -4.47 14.61 0.59
N GLY A 164 -4.11 13.85 -0.44
CA GLY A 164 -4.88 12.73 -0.94
C GLY A 164 -4.26 11.41 -0.51
N ARG A 165 -5.08 10.47 -0.06
CA ARG A 165 -4.69 9.08 0.20
C ARG A 165 -5.46 8.16 -0.73
N VAL A 166 -4.74 7.28 -1.42
CA VAL A 166 -5.30 6.35 -2.41
C VAL A 166 -5.34 4.94 -1.85
N LYS A 167 -6.48 4.27 -2.06
CA LYS A 167 -6.69 2.84 -1.78
C LYS A 167 -7.22 2.17 -3.04
N GLY A 168 -6.69 1.02 -3.44
CA GLY A 168 -7.18 0.34 -4.64
C GLY A 168 -6.59 -1.05 -4.86
N LYS A 169 -7.02 -1.75 -5.91
CA LYS A 169 -6.54 -3.08 -6.28
C LYS A 169 -5.37 -3.01 -7.24
N LEU A 170 -4.26 -3.66 -6.91
CA LEU A 170 -3.09 -3.77 -7.77
C LEU A 170 -3.40 -4.67 -8.96
N LYS A 171 -3.56 -4.10 -10.14
CA LYS A 171 -3.87 -4.83 -11.38
C LYS A 171 -2.62 -5.47 -12.00
N SER A 172 -1.52 -4.73 -12.05
CA SER A 172 -0.24 -5.21 -12.60
C SER A 172 0.94 -4.45 -12.02
N ILE A 173 2.09 -5.11 -12.08
CA ILE A 173 3.41 -4.60 -11.73
C ILE A 173 4.29 -4.84 -12.95
N HIS A 174 5.02 -3.83 -13.39
CA HIS A 174 6.05 -3.95 -14.42
C HIS A 174 7.36 -3.40 -13.88
N VAL A 175 8.48 -3.94 -14.37
CA VAL A 175 9.81 -3.40 -14.08
C VAL A 175 10.30 -2.66 -15.30
N HIS A 176 10.63 -1.38 -15.15
CA HIS A 176 11.13 -0.52 -16.22
C HIS A 176 12.50 0.04 -15.88
N GLY A 177 13.24 0.46 -16.91
CA GLY A 177 14.56 1.06 -16.74
C GLY A 177 15.71 0.05 -16.86
N ASN A 178 16.80 0.50 -17.45
CA ASN A 178 18.04 -0.27 -17.50
C ASN A 178 18.97 0.14 -16.35
N PHE A 179 19.44 1.39 -16.37
CA PHE A 179 20.38 1.91 -15.36
C PHE A 179 19.70 2.36 -14.06
N LEU A 180 18.47 2.85 -14.13
CA LEU A 180 17.63 3.24 -12.99
C LEU A 180 16.35 2.39 -13.01
N PRO A 181 16.46 1.11 -12.62
CA PRO A 181 15.32 0.21 -12.60
C PRO A 181 14.30 0.66 -11.56
N ARG A 182 13.01 0.51 -11.88
CA ARG A 182 11.89 0.95 -11.02
C ARG A 182 10.62 0.19 -11.34
N PHE A 183 9.70 0.15 -10.38
CA PHE A 183 8.37 -0.41 -10.63
C PHE A 183 7.47 0.59 -11.37
N GLN A 184 6.57 0.03 -12.18
CA GLN A 184 5.34 0.68 -12.62
C GLN A 184 4.16 -0.12 -12.07
N LEU A 185 3.37 0.52 -11.22
CA LEU A 185 2.20 -0.08 -10.58
C LEU A 185 0.94 0.46 -11.25
N PHE A 186 0.03 -0.44 -11.61
CA PHE A 186 -1.29 -0.08 -12.12
C PHE A 186 -2.32 -0.46 -11.07
N ILE A 187 -2.96 0.55 -10.48
CA ILE A 187 -3.93 0.42 -9.41
C ILE A 187 -5.29 0.79 -9.97
N THR A 188 -6.28 -0.06 -9.72
CA THR A 188 -7.64 0.08 -10.26
C THR A 188 -8.69 -0.07 -9.18
N LYS A 189 -9.94 0.30 -9.49
CA LYS A 189 -11.03 0.37 -8.51
C LYS A 189 -10.61 1.20 -7.30
N ALA A 190 -9.93 2.31 -7.58
CA ALA A 190 -9.31 3.11 -6.54
C ALA A 190 -10.31 4.12 -5.97
N THR A 191 -10.26 4.31 -4.67
CA THR A 191 -10.86 5.44 -3.97
C THR A 191 -9.75 6.38 -3.52
N MET A 192 -10.11 7.66 -3.41
CA MET A 192 -9.22 8.68 -2.88
C MET A 192 -9.94 9.45 -1.78
N GLU A 193 -9.34 9.44 -0.59
CA GLU A 193 -9.74 10.27 0.53
C GLU A 193 -8.90 11.54 0.51
N VAL A 194 -9.49 12.68 0.86
CA VAL A 194 -8.82 13.98 0.83
C VAL A 194 -9.06 14.69 2.14
N GLU A 195 -7.96 15.13 2.77
CA GLU A 195 -7.93 15.91 4.01
C GLU A 195 -7.87 17.43 3.71
#